data_AF-T0Y6W2-F1
#
_entry.id   AF-T0Y6W2-F1
#
_cell.length_a   1.000
_cell.length_b   1.000
_cell.length_c   1.000
_cell.angle_alpha   90.00
_cell.angle_beta   90.00
_cell.angle_gamma   90.00
#
_symmetry.space_group_name_H-M   'P 1'
#
loop_
_entity.id
_entity.type
_entity.pdbx_description
1 polymer ?
#
loop_
_entity_poly.entity_id
_entity_poly.type
_entity_poly.pdbx_seq_one_letter_code
_entity_poly.pdbx_strand_id
1 'polypeptide(L)'
;WRKSHAGTVRSTIDRHLTPHLGDIPVAEITKTHILQMRVEIAKCKGRGGNETLSAKTINRVLQLLNQALADAAEQFGFTNPAERIKRLKQR
;
A
#
# COMPACT_ATOMS: atom_id res chain seq x y z
N TRP A 1 13.16 15.71 1.56
CA TRP A 1 11.70 15.74 1.83
C TRP A 1 11.40 16.62 3.05
N ARG A 2 10.22 17.26 3.13
CA ARG A 2 9.79 17.92 4.38
C ARG A 2 9.52 16.86 5.46
N LYS A 3 9.88 17.13 6.72
CA LYS A 3 9.67 16.21 7.86
C LYS A 3 8.21 15.75 7.98
N SER A 4 7.26 16.65 7.76
CA SER A 4 5.81 16.34 7.78
C SER A 4 5.40 15.33 6.70
N HIS A 5 6.01 15.39 5.52
CA HIS A 5 5.73 14.45 4.44
C HIS A 5 6.25 13.05 4.80
N ALA A 6 7.48 12.97 5.31
CA ALA A 6 8.06 11.70 5.77
C ALA A 6 7.19 11.06 6.88
N GLY A 7 6.71 11.85 7.85
CA GLY A 7 5.79 11.37 8.88
C GLY A 7 4.47 10.85 8.31
N THR A 8 3.92 11.51 7.29
CA THR A 8 2.70 11.04 6.61
C THR A 8 2.92 9.71 5.90
N VAL A 9 4.06 9.56 5.20
CA VAL A 9 4.43 8.31 4.53
C VAL A 9 4.61 7.19 5.55
N ARG A 10 5.37 7.44 6.63
CA ARG A 10 5.58 6.46 7.71
C ARG A 10 4.27 6.01 8.34
N SER A 11 3.40 6.95 8.70
CA SER A 11 2.07 6.63 9.23
C SER A 11 1.22 5.81 8.25
N THR A 12 1.37 6.03 6.94
CA THR A 12 0.68 5.24 5.92
C THR A 12 1.21 3.80 5.87
N ILE A 13 2.53 3.63 5.97
CA ILE A 13 3.19 2.32 6.01
C ILE A 13 2.75 1.56 7.26
N ASP A 14 2.92 2.16 8.44
CA ASP A 14 2.66 1.51 9.73
C ASP A 14 1.18 1.12 9.89
N ARG A 15 0.25 1.93 9.34
CA ARG A 15 -1.19 1.68 9.47
C ARG A 15 -1.75 0.71 8.43
N HIS A 16 -1.15 0.64 7.24
CA HIS A 16 -1.79 -0.03 6.10
C HIS A 16 -0.92 -1.06 5.39
N LEU A 17 0.42 -0.97 5.46
CA LEU A 17 1.30 -1.94 4.81
C LEU A 17 1.79 -2.97 5.82
N THR A 18 2.41 -2.51 6.92
CA THR A 18 3.01 -3.38 7.93
C THR A 18 2.02 -4.40 8.51
N PRO A 19 0.77 -4.05 8.88
CA PRO A 19 -0.15 -5.02 9.49
C PRO A 19 -0.61 -6.14 8.56
N HIS A 20 -0.41 -5.99 7.25
CA HIS A 20 -0.90 -6.94 6.26
C HIS A 20 0.22 -7.68 5.51
N LEU A 21 1.38 -7.04 5.35
CA LEU A 21 2.49 -7.56 4.55
C LEU A 21 3.81 -7.63 5.32
N GLY A 22 3.88 -7.07 6.54
CA GLY A 22 5.14 -6.93 7.28
C GLY A 22 5.78 -8.25 7.71
N ASP A 23 4.95 -9.29 7.91
CA ASP A 23 5.41 -10.63 8.30
C ASP A 23 5.69 -11.53 7.09
N ILE A 24 5.49 -11.04 5.87
CA ILE A 24 5.72 -11.79 4.63
C ILE A 24 7.07 -11.39 4.06
N PRO A 25 7.96 -12.36 3.73
CA PRO A 25 9.20 -12.05 3.02
C PRO A 25 8.93 -11.25 1.75
N VAL A 26 9.72 -10.20 1.49
CA VAL A 26 9.43 -9.24 0.41
C VAL A 26 9.32 -9.90 -0.97
N ALA A 27 10.13 -10.91 -1.25
CA ALA A 27 10.12 -11.68 -2.50
C ALA A 27 8.92 -12.65 -2.61
N GLU A 28 8.26 -12.97 -1.50
CA GLU A 28 7.08 -13.85 -1.43
C GLU A 28 5.76 -13.08 -1.47
N ILE A 29 5.80 -11.75 -1.46
CA ILE A 29 4.59 -10.94 -1.61
C ILE A 29 3.98 -11.22 -2.97
N THR A 30 2.75 -11.72 -2.99
CA THR A 30 2.01 -12.03 -4.21
C THR A 30 0.98 -10.94 -4.51
N LYS A 31 0.51 -10.91 -5.76
CA LYS A 31 -0.62 -10.06 -6.15
C LYS A 31 -1.87 -10.32 -5.30
N THR A 32 -2.08 -11.57 -4.87
CA THR A 32 -3.21 -11.95 -4.01
C THR A 32 -3.13 -11.26 -2.66
N HIS A 33 -1.97 -11.24 -2.01
CA HIS A 33 -1.77 -10.53 -0.74
C HIS A 33 -2.11 -9.04 -0.88
N ILE A 34 -1.68 -8.41 -1.96
CA ILE A 34 -1.93 -6.99 -2.19
C ILE A 34 -3.42 -6.70 -2.43
N LEU A 35 -4.10 -7.58 -3.17
CA LEU A 35 -5.54 -7.45 -3.42
C LEU A 35 -6.37 -7.69 -2.13
N GLN A 36 -5.98 -8.65 -1.30
CA GLN A 36 -6.60 -8.89 0.00
C GLN A 36 -6.40 -7.68 0.92
N MET A 37 -5.17 -7.20 1.07
CA MET A 37 -4.87 -5.97 1.81
C MET A 37 -5.74 -4.81 1.32
N ARG A 38 -5.86 -4.62 0.00
CA ARG A 38 -6.69 -3.54 -0.59
C ARG A 38 -8.15 -3.63 -0.17
N VAL A 39 -8.72 -4.84 -0.11
CA VAL A 39 -10.10 -5.06 0.35
C VAL A 39 -10.23 -4.73 1.83
N GLU A 40 -9.29 -5.17 2.66
CA GLU A 40 -9.32 -4.93 4.10
C GLU A 40 -9.19 -3.45 4.45
N ILE A 41 -8.23 -2.73 3.85
CA ILE A 41 -8.08 -1.29 4.11
C ILE A 41 -9.25 -0.47 3.56
N ALA A 42 -9.95 -0.95 2.52
CA ALA A 42 -11.14 -0.27 2.00
C ALA A 42 -12.29 -0.27 3.02
N LYS A 43 -12.34 -1.25 3.93
CA LYS A 43 -13.32 -1.31 5.02
C LYS A 43 -12.94 -0.42 6.22
N CYS A 44 -11.70 0.07 6.30
CA CYS A 44 -11.27 0.92 7.40
C CYS A 44 -11.97 2.28 7.35
N LYS A 45 -12.36 2.79 8.53
CA LYS A 45 -12.94 4.13 8.65
C LYS A 45 -11.97 5.22 8.16
N GLY A 46 -12.52 6.13 7.37
CA GLY A 46 -11.86 7.35 6.93
C GLY A 46 -11.79 8.39 8.03
N ARG A 47 -11.11 9.51 7.74
CA ARG A 47 -11.06 10.66 8.65
C ARG A 47 -12.39 11.41 8.61
N GLY A 48 -12.73 12.12 9.69
CA GLY A 48 -13.90 13.00 9.73
C GLY A 48 -15.24 12.28 9.66
N GLY A 49 -15.36 11.08 10.23
CA GLY A 49 -16.60 10.31 10.26
C GLY A 49 -16.91 9.52 8.98
N ASN A 50 -16.03 9.55 7.97
CA ASN A 50 -16.19 8.75 6.77
C ASN A 50 -16.20 7.25 7.10
N GLU A 51 -17.21 6.54 6.62
CA GLU A 51 -17.38 5.10 6.87
C GLU A 51 -16.23 4.27 6.31
N THR A 52 -15.66 4.69 5.17
CA THR A 52 -14.58 3.98 4.47
C THR A 52 -13.43 4.92 4.08
N LEU A 53 -12.27 4.36 3.78
CA LEU A 53 -11.18 5.11 3.15
C LEU A 53 -11.57 5.55 1.74
N SER A 54 -11.09 6.74 1.34
CA SER A 54 -11.28 7.22 -0.03
C SER A 54 -10.45 6.41 -1.03
N ALA A 55 -10.95 6.29 -2.26
CA ALA A 55 -10.20 5.69 -3.37
C ALA A 55 -8.84 6.38 -3.58
N LYS A 56 -8.77 7.70 -3.36
CA LYS A 56 -7.52 8.48 -3.42
C LYS A 56 -6.49 8.00 -2.40
N THR A 57 -6.92 7.76 -1.15
CA THR A 57 -6.05 7.27 -0.08
C THR A 57 -5.56 5.86 -0.38
N ILE A 58 -6.45 4.95 -0.78
CA ILE A 58 -6.10 3.56 -1.12
C ILE A 58 -5.11 3.52 -2.28
N ASN A 59 -5.34 4.33 -3.33
CA ASN A 59 -4.41 4.44 -4.46
C ASN A 59 -3.03 4.96 -4.01
N ARG A 60 -2.96 5.88 -3.04
CA ARG A 60 -1.69 6.36 -2.48
C ARG A 60 -0.96 5.26 -1.71
N VAL A 61 -1.66 4.46 -0.92
CA VAL A 61 -1.10 3.29 -0.21
C VAL A 61 -0.48 2.32 -1.22
N LEU A 62 -1.23 1.94 -2.25
CA LEU A 62 -0.76 1.02 -3.30
C LEU A 62 0.42 1.59 -4.08
N GLN A 63 0.46 2.90 -4.30
CA GLN A 63 1.60 3.53 -4.97
C GLN A 63 2.87 3.50 -4.12
N LEU A 64 2.76 3.73 -2.81
CA LEU A 64 3.91 3.60 -1.90
C LEU A 64 4.41 2.15 -1.83
N LEU A 65 3.49 1.18 -1.79
CA LEU A 65 3.84 -0.24 -1.87
C LEU A 65 4.55 -0.58 -3.18
N ASN A 66 4.03 -0.12 -4.31
CA ASN A 66 4.64 -0.39 -5.61
C ASN A 66 6.06 0.19 -5.73
N GLN A 67 6.29 1.37 -5.15
CA GLN A 67 7.63 1.98 -5.12
C GLN A 67 8.58 1.12 -4.28
N ALA A 68 8.20 0.76 -3.06
CA ALA A 68 9.02 -0.08 -2.19
C ALA A 68 9.33 -1.46 -2.81
N LEU A 69 8.35 -2.08 -3.46
CA LEU A 69 8.54 -3.37 -4.14
C LEU A 69 9.35 -3.25 -5.43
N ALA A 70 9.32 -2.12 -6.13
CA ALA A 70 10.18 -1.90 -7.29
C ALA A 70 11.65 -1.81 -6.86
N ASP A 71 11.94 -1.03 -5.83
CA ASP A 71 13.30 -0.91 -5.28
C ASP A 71 13.82 -2.27 -4.77
N ALA A 72 12.96 -3.02 -4.07
CA ALA A 72 13.29 -4.37 -3.59
C ALA A 72 13.46 -5.38 -4.74
N ALA A 73 12.62 -5.31 -5.78
CA ALA A 73 12.73 -6.16 -6.96
C ALA A 73 14.07 -5.95 -7.69
N GLU A 74 14.49 -4.70 -7.82
CA GLU A 74 15.80 -4.33 -8.39
C GLU A 74 16.96 -4.87 -7.53
N GLN A 75 16.85 -4.78 -6.21
CA GLN A 75 17.90 -5.23 -5.29
C GLN A 75 18.01 -6.76 -5.17
N PHE A 76 16.87 -7.48 -5.14
CA PHE A 76 16.81 -8.90 -4.81
C PHE A 76 16.45 -9.81 -6.01
N GLY A 77 16.19 -9.23 -7.18
CA GLY A 77 16.02 -9.97 -8.44
C GLY A 77 14.69 -10.71 -8.59
N PHE A 78 13.61 -10.24 -7.97
CA PHE A 78 12.26 -10.82 -8.14
C PHE A 78 11.34 -9.91 -8.95
N THR A 79 10.22 -10.45 -9.44
CA THR A 79 9.23 -9.67 -10.20
C THR A 79 8.32 -8.90 -9.27
N ASN A 80 8.20 -7.57 -9.47
CA ASN A 80 7.31 -6.75 -8.67
C ASN A 80 5.82 -7.12 -8.90
N PRO A 81 5.11 -7.67 -7.90
CA PRO A 81 3.72 -8.09 -8.03
C PRO A 81 2.72 -6.92 -8.14
N ALA A 82 3.13 -5.69 -7.81
CA ALA A 82 2.26 -4.52 -7.72
C ALA A 82 2.14 -3.73 -9.04
N GLU A 83 3.05 -3.93 -10.01
CA GLU A 83 3.12 -3.10 -11.23
C GLU A 83 1.81 -3.05 -12.01
N ARG A 84 1.10 -4.17 -12.10
CA ARG A 84 -0.11 -4.31 -12.92
C ARG A 84 -1.41 -4.22 -12.12
N ILE A 85 -1.35 -3.66 -10.91
CA ILE A 85 -2.55 -3.47 -10.08
C ILE A 85 -3.30 -2.23 -10.55
N LYS A 86 -4.54 -2.44 -11.02
CA LYS A 86 -5.42 -1.35 -11.45
C LYS A 86 -5.78 -0.45 -10.27
N ARG A 87 -5.69 0.86 -10.52
CA ARG A 87 -6.16 1.91 -9.61
C ARG A 87 -7.67 1.87 -9.45
N LEU A 88 -8.14 2.25 -8.27
CA LEU A 88 -9.56 2.45 -8.01
C LEU A 88 -10.04 3.73 -8.68
N LYS A 89 -11.24 3.70 -9.27
CA LYS A 89 -11.89 4.88 -9.85
C LYS A 89 -12.16 5.92 -8.76
N GLN A 90 -11.74 7.15 -9.00
CA GLN A 90 -12.04 8.29 -8.13
C GLN A 90 -13.35 8.90 -8.62
N ARG A 91 -14.25 9.25 -7.69
CA ARG A 91 -15.49 9.98 -7.98
C ARG A 91 -15.23 11.47 -7.94
#